data_AF-A0A7X8EL92-F1
#
_entry.id   AF-A0A7X8EL92-F1
#
_cell.length_a   1.000
_cell.length_b   1.000
_cell.length_c   1.000
_cell.angle_alpha   90.00
_cell.angle_beta   90.00
_cell.angle_gamma   90.00
#
_symmetry.space_group_name_H-M   'P 1'
#
loop_
_entity.id
_entity.type
_entity.pdbx_description
1 polymer ?
#
loop_
_entity_poly.entity_id
_entity_poly.type
_entity_poly.pdbx_seq_one_letter_code
_entity_poly.pdbx_strand_id
1 'polypeptide(L)'
;AISHLPLLAASALALVAAQEGEGNPNVALLAAGGFRDTTRVAAGPPWLGADMVTENRTEIKRLAALFTETLLAMADAPAPELEAMLKAAAEARRTVAGGAERRG
;
A
#
# COMPACT_ATOMS: atom_id res chain seq x y z
N ALA A 1 -14.49 -0.28 -0.95
CA ALA A 1 -13.61 -1.32 -1.51
C ALA A 1 -12.21 -0.78 -1.76
N ILE A 2 -12.02 0.17 -2.69
CA ILE A 2 -10.75 0.88 -2.89
C ILE A 2 -10.28 1.60 -1.61
N SER A 3 -11.21 2.05 -0.76
CA SER A 3 -10.94 2.66 0.54
C SER A 3 -10.30 1.72 1.58
N HIS A 4 -10.47 0.39 1.47
CA HIS A 4 -10.03 -0.57 2.48
C HIS A 4 -8.70 -1.26 2.10
N LEU A 5 -8.38 -1.33 0.80
CA LEU A 5 -7.10 -1.89 0.35
C LEU A 5 -5.87 -1.15 0.93
N PRO A 6 -5.86 0.21 1.05
CA PRO A 6 -4.74 0.92 1.66
C PRO A 6 -4.42 0.47 3.08
N LEU A 7 -5.44 0.13 3.89
CA LEU A 7 -5.23 -0.40 5.24
C LEU A 7 -4.47 -1.74 5.17
N LEU A 8 -4.93 -2.67 4.34
CA LEU A 8 -4.28 -3.98 4.19
C LEU A 8 -2.86 -3.87 3.64
N ALA A 9 -2.64 -3.02 2.64
CA ALA A 9 -1.32 -2.81 2.06
C ALA A 9 -0.34 -2.21 3.08
N ALA A 10 -0.79 -1.21 3.85
CA ALA A 10 0.00 -0.61 4.93
C ALA A 10 0.32 -1.61 6.04
N SER A 11 -0.65 -2.43 6.47
CA SER A 11 -0.43 -3.47 7.47
C SER A 11 0.53 -4.56 6.99
N ALA A 12 0.40 -5.01 5.74
CA ALA A 12 1.31 -5.99 5.15
C ALA A 12 2.75 -5.44 5.09
N LEU A 13 2.92 -4.18 4.65
CA LEU A 13 4.23 -3.53 4.61
C LEU A 13 4.86 -3.41 6.01
N ALA A 14 4.07 -3.08 7.03
CA ALA A 14 4.54 -3.01 8.42
C ALA A 14 5.00 -4.38 8.95
N LEU A 15 4.26 -5.46 8.63
CA LEU A 15 4.62 -6.82 9.01
C LEU A 15 5.91 -7.31 8.34
N VAL A 16 6.07 -7.06 7.03
CA VAL A 16 7.30 -7.39 6.30
C VAL A 16 8.51 -6.65 6.91
N ALA A 17 8.36 -5.36 7.21
CA ALA A 17 9.43 -4.59 7.83
C ALA A 17 9.80 -5.11 9.24
N ALA A 18 8.82 -5.57 10.02
CA ALA A 18 9.07 -6.20 11.31
C ALA A 18 9.86 -7.51 11.14
N GLN A 19 9.47 -8.36 10.19
CA GLN A 19 10.15 -9.62 9.89
C GLN A 19 11.59 -9.41 9.41
N GLU A 20 11.83 -8.47 8.50
CA GLU A 20 13.20 -8.14 8.04
C GLU A 20 14.04 -7.44 9.13
N GLY A 21 13.38 -6.79 10.10
CA GLY A 21 14.03 -6.18 11.25
C GLY A 21 14.52 -7.19 12.30
N GLU A 22 13.98 -8.41 12.33
CA GLU A 22 14.44 -9.51 13.18
C GLU A 22 15.84 -9.98 12.70
N GLY A 23 16.88 -9.33 13.20
CA GLY A 23 18.28 -9.63 12.86
C GLY A 23 19.07 -8.45 12.29
N ASN A 24 18.40 -7.32 12.00
CA ASN A 24 19.06 -6.12 11.51
C ASN A 24 18.47 -4.84 12.16
N PRO A 25 19.07 -4.33 13.26
CA PRO A 25 18.57 -3.15 13.98
C PRO A 25 18.56 -1.87 13.13
N ASN A 26 19.20 -1.86 11.96
CA ASN A 26 19.19 -0.71 11.04
C ASN A 26 17.92 -0.60 10.20
N VAL A 27 17.07 -1.63 10.11
CA VAL A 27 15.80 -1.56 9.37
C VAL A 27 14.87 -0.49 9.94
N ALA A 28 14.85 -0.34 11.27
CA ALA A 28 14.10 0.73 11.95
C ALA A 28 14.68 2.14 11.70
N LEU A 29 15.99 2.24 11.41
CA LEU A 29 16.69 3.51 11.12
C LEU A 29 16.57 3.91 9.64
N LEU A 30 16.49 2.94 8.72
CA LEU A 30 16.31 3.13 7.28
C LEU A 30 14.84 3.37 6.88
N ALA A 31 13.90 3.02 7.76
CA ALA A 31 12.49 3.40 7.69
C ALA A 31 12.30 4.90 7.98
N ALA A 32 12.89 5.74 7.13
CA ALA A 32 12.71 7.19 7.10
C ALA A 32 11.24 7.58 6.85
N GLY A 33 10.92 8.88 6.96
CA GLY A 33 9.55 9.43 7.02
C GLY A 33 8.52 8.84 6.04
N GLY A 34 8.93 8.51 4.81
CA GLY A 34 8.04 7.88 3.82
C GLY A 34 7.46 6.53 4.25
N PHE A 35 8.21 5.71 4.98
CA PHE A 35 7.69 4.47 5.56
C PHE A 35 6.62 4.76 6.62
N ARG A 36 6.91 5.67 7.56
CA ARG A 36 5.96 6.06 8.63
C ARG A 36 4.67 6.64 8.05
N ASP A 37 4.77 7.48 7.03
CA ASP A 37 3.61 8.08 6.38
C ASP A 37 2.77 7.03 5.64
N THR A 38 3.43 6.11 4.95
CA THR A 38 2.78 5.02 4.21
C THR A 38 2.10 4.02 5.14
N THR A 39 2.73 3.68 6.26
CA THR A 39 2.18 2.71 7.24
C THR A 39 1.28 3.35 8.31
N ARG A 40 1.10 4.68 8.32
CA ARG A 40 0.31 5.41 9.33
C ARG A 40 -1.09 4.82 9.56
N VAL A 41 -1.77 4.42 8.48
CA VAL A 41 -3.15 3.88 8.55
C VAL A 41 -3.22 2.50 9.21
N ALA A 42 -2.11 1.76 9.29
CA ALA A 42 -2.05 0.46 9.94
C ALA A 42 -2.16 0.53 11.47
N ALA A 43 -2.01 1.71 12.08
CA ALA A 43 -2.13 1.93 13.52
C ALA A 43 -3.59 2.06 14.02
N GLY A 44 -4.58 1.85 13.14
CA GLY A 44 -6.00 1.89 13.50
C GLY A 44 -6.46 0.69 14.34
N PRO A 45 -7.70 0.71 14.88
CA PRO A 45 -8.24 -0.39 15.68
C PRO A 45 -8.34 -1.70 14.88
N PRO A 46 -7.74 -2.83 15.34
CA PRO A 46 -7.70 -4.07 14.57
C PRO A 46 -9.07 -4.66 14.23
N TRP A 47 -10.04 -4.56 15.14
CA TRP A 47 -11.40 -5.07 14.94
C TRP A 47 -12.12 -4.36 13.78
N LEU A 48 -11.96 -3.04 13.68
CA LEU A 48 -12.53 -2.25 12.58
C LEU A 48 -11.93 -2.66 11.23
N GLY A 49 -10.63 -2.92 11.20
CA GLY A 49 -9.97 -3.43 9.99
C GLY A 49 -10.48 -4.80 9.57
N ALA A 50 -10.71 -5.71 10.52
CA ALA A 50 -11.27 -7.03 10.25
C ALA A 50 -12.70 -6.94 9.70
N ASP A 51 -13.55 -6.10 10.28
CA ASP A 51 -14.93 -5.88 9.83
C ASP A 51 -14.95 -5.32 8.39
N MET A 52 -14.19 -4.25 8.12
CA MET A 52 -14.08 -3.65 6.79
C MET A 52 -13.63 -4.63 5.69
N VAL A 53 -12.78 -5.59 6.05
CA VAL A 53 -12.25 -6.60 5.12
C VAL A 53 -13.24 -7.75 4.91
N THR A 54 -13.96 -8.14 5.96
CA THR A 54 -14.91 -9.26 5.90
C THR A 54 -16.17 -8.90 5.13
N GLU A 55 -16.68 -7.67 5.26
CA GLU A 55 -17.88 -7.18 4.57
C GLU A 55 -17.76 -7.21 3.03
N ASN A 56 -16.55 -7.09 2.48
CA ASN A 56 -16.34 -7.08 1.03
C ASN A 56 -15.17 -7.96 0.58
N ARG A 57 -15.09 -9.16 1.18
CA ARG A 57 -13.97 -10.09 1.02
C ARG A 57 -13.63 -10.39 -0.45
N THR A 58 -14.63 -10.61 -1.30
CA THR A 58 -14.40 -10.99 -2.71
C THR A 58 -13.71 -9.87 -3.48
N GLU A 59 -14.22 -8.65 -3.40
CA GLU A 59 -13.63 -7.51 -4.11
C GLU A 59 -12.27 -7.14 -3.53
N ILE A 60 -12.10 -7.23 -2.21
CA ILE A 60 -10.81 -6.95 -1.57
C ILE A 60 -9.75 -7.97 -2.00
N LYS A 61 -10.09 -9.26 -2.10
CA LYS A 61 -9.17 -10.27 -2.64
C LYS A 61 -8.77 -9.96 -4.08
N ARG A 62 -9.74 -9.60 -4.92
CA ARG A 62 -9.50 -9.23 -6.33
C ARG A 62 -8.55 -8.03 -6.43
N LEU A 63 -8.80 -6.99 -5.65
CA LEU A 63 -7.96 -5.78 -5.62
C LEU A 63 -6.57 -6.05 -5.03
N ALA A 64 -6.46 -6.90 -4.01
CA ALA A 64 -5.17 -7.29 -3.43
C ALA A 64 -4.33 -8.08 -4.44
N ALA A 65 -4.93 -9.02 -5.18
CA ALA A 65 -4.23 -9.75 -6.25
C ALA A 65 -3.68 -8.79 -7.32
N LEU A 66 -4.52 -7.89 -7.83
CA LEU A 66 -4.09 -6.89 -8.81
C LEU A 66 -2.98 -5.98 -8.29
N PHE A 67 -3.06 -5.57 -7.02
CA PHE A 67 -2.01 -4.78 -6.36
C PHE A 67 -0.69 -5.54 -6.30
N THR A 68 -0.72 -6.81 -5.88
CA THR A 68 0.48 -7.67 -5.81
C THR A 68 1.08 -7.90 -7.19
N GLU A 69 0.27 -8.22 -8.21
CA GLU A 69 0.74 -8.38 -9.59
C GLU A 69 1.42 -7.09 -10.10
N THR A 70 0.80 -5.93 -9.86
CA THR A 70 1.36 -4.63 -10.25
C THR A 70 2.68 -4.35 -9.52
N LEU A 71 2.74 -4.62 -8.21
CA LEU A 71 3.93 -4.40 -7.39
C LEU A 71 5.11 -5.27 -7.85
N LEU A 72 4.85 -6.55 -8.14
CA LEU A 72 5.87 -7.48 -8.65
C LEU A 72 6.36 -7.07 -10.04
N ALA A 73 5.45 -6.70 -10.95
CA ALA A 73 5.82 -6.19 -12.26
C ALA A 73 6.71 -4.93 -12.16
N MET A 74 6.40 -4.01 -11.24
CA MET A 74 7.26 -2.84 -10.99
C MET A 74 8.64 -3.23 -10.44
N ALA A 75 8.72 -4.23 -9.56
CA ALA A 75 9.98 -4.68 -8.98
C ALA A 75 10.90 -5.36 -10.01
N ASP A 76 10.32 -6.06 -10.98
CA ASP A 76 11.03 -6.77 -12.05
C ASP A 76 11.33 -5.89 -13.29
N ALA A 77 10.69 -4.72 -13.41
CA ALA A 77 10.79 -3.87 -14.57
C ALA A 77 12.21 -3.27 -14.77
N PRO A 78 12.72 -3.21 -16.01
CA PRO A 78 13.93 -2.44 -16.33
C PRO A 78 13.75 -0.96 -15.98
N ALA A 79 14.85 -0.26 -15.67
CA ALA A 79 14.79 1.13 -15.20
C ALA A 79 13.95 2.08 -16.07
N PRO A 80 14.00 2.06 -17.43
CA PRO A 80 13.16 2.92 -18.25
C PRO A 80 11.64 2.62 -18.12
N GLU A 81 11.28 1.34 -17.98
CA GLU A 81 9.90 0.92 -17.82
C GLU A 81 9.38 1.26 -16.43
N LEU A 82 10.18 1.01 -15.38
CA LEU A 82 9.87 1.41 -14.02
C LEU A 82 9.67 2.94 -13.93
N GLU A 83 10.51 3.73 -14.58
CA GLU A 83 10.35 5.19 -14.63
C GLU A 83 9.00 5.59 -15.27
N ALA A 84 8.61 4.93 -16.37
CA ALA A 84 7.32 5.17 -17.01
C ALA A 84 6.14 4.78 -16.10
N MET A 85 6.23 3.64 -15.40
CA MET A 85 5.21 3.20 -14.44
C MET A 85 5.07 4.17 -13.27
N LEU A 86 6.19 4.66 -12.72
CA LEU A 86 6.19 5.65 -11.63
C LEU A 86 5.60 7.00 -12.07
N LYS A 87 5.88 7.45 -13.31
CA LYS A 87 5.23 8.64 -13.88
C LYS A 87 3.72 8.46 -13.99
N ALA A 88 3.26 7.32 -14.53
CA ALA A 88 1.85 7.00 -14.63
C ALA A 88 1.18 6.93 -13.24
N ALA A 89 1.85 6.35 -12.23
CA ALA A 89 1.35 6.32 -10.86
C ALA A 89 1.21 7.73 -10.26
N ALA A 90 2.15 8.63 -10.51
CA ALA A 90 2.08 10.02 -10.06
C ALA A 90 0.89 10.79 -10.69
N GLU A 91 0.59 10.53 -11.96
CA GLU A 91 -0.57 11.06 -12.66
C GLU A 91 -1.89 10.48 -12.12
N ALA A 92 -1.95 9.16 -11.95
CA ALA A 92 -3.10 8.48 -11.37
C ALA A 92 -3.43 9.01 -9.97
N ARG A 93 -2.42 9.27 -9.13
CA ARG A 93 -2.62 9.89 -7.81
C ARG A 93 -3.34 11.23 -7.90
N ARG A 94 -2.94 12.12 -8.82
CA ARG A 94 -3.55 13.45 -8.97
C ARG A 94 -5.00 13.37 -9.41
N THR A 95 -5.31 12.45 -10.32
CA THR A 95 -6.67 12.29 -10.86
C THR A 95 -7.62 11.65 -9.86
N VAL A 96 -7.18 10.59 -9.18
CA VAL A 96 -7.99 9.84 -8.21
C VAL A 96 -8.19 10.63 -6.91
N ALA A 97 -7.13 11.24 -6.35
CA ALA A 97 -7.24 12.06 -5.14
C ALA A 97 -8.08 13.32 -5.39
N GLY A 98 -7.86 14.02 -6.51
CA GLY A 98 -8.67 15.18 -6.87
C GLY A 98 -10.14 14.84 -7.17
N GLY A 99 -10.44 13.61 -7.60
CA GLY A 99 -11.81 13.13 -7.76
C GLY A 99 -12.52 12.75 -6.46
N ALA A 100 -11.77 12.45 -5.39
CA ALA A 100 -12.32 12.21 -4.06
C ALA A 100 -12.68 13.54 -3.36
N GLU A 101 -11.84 14.57 -3.50
CA GLU A 101 -12.06 15.90 -2.91
C GLU A 101 -13.26 16.66 -3.51
N ARG A 102 -13.60 16.41 -4.78
CA ARG A 102 -14.77 17.03 -5.45
C ARG A 102 -16.13 16.39 -5.10
N ARG A 103 -16.14 15.32 -4.30
CA ARG A 103 -17.35 14.57 -3.92
C ARG A 103 -17.68 14.61 -2.43
N GLY A 104 -16.90 15.36 -1.64
CA GLY A 104 -17.20 15.70 -0.24
C GLY A 104 -17.71 17.13 -0.15
#